data_AF-A0A1G1BCJ1-F1
#
_entry.id   AF-A0A1G1BCJ1-F1
#
_cell.length_a   1.000
_cell.length_b   1.000
_cell.length_c   1.000
_cell.angle_alpha   90.00
_cell.angle_beta   90.00
_cell.angle_gamma   90.00
#
_symmetry.space_group_name_H-M   'P 1'
#
loop_
_entity.id
_entity.type
_entity.pdbx_description
1 polymer ?
#
loop_
_entity_poly.entity_id
_entity_poly.type
_entity_poly.pdbx_seq_one_letter_code
_entity_poly.pdbx_strand_id
1 'polypeptide(L)'
;MGIDFYKIWVLLMAVSKDLISHTQLTELVKTSRLIIQSYLFNYRSDVLNLVSRNGITVTDLSYDCLAEVFSRNGENRYYIITKFLFSLNLTIQETKPINLYLAYKSFLIKVANAQLSKLYSETDPIGAKILRNIKDVVRQSDKFCITKELRGQFLTVKECYGITSSVEFPFDRLLLEFSSPDIETNTNSLLNRLHEILFNQNEYRRVISLTQTVQLFKKYFNAEEISSTEINENYFATHINSNGFEDYEIDQIRQKVENYIKKKILLDYFVKEKVTKKEAESIYLAIRDIISDWFYGVATKDSIYDYFITHHHAEKVEYVKTYKTKVEYLVKLAREEFAKYLLEEI
;
A
#
# COMPACT_ATOMS: atom_id res chain seq x y z
N MET A 1 3.30 9.66 9.30
CA MET A 1 2.63 10.47 10.34
C MET A 1 2.11 9.42 11.27
N GLY A 2 2.62 9.31 12.49
CA GLY A 2 2.01 8.39 13.45
C GLY A 2 0.53 8.74 13.50
N ILE A 3 -0.33 7.80 13.10
CA ILE A 3 -1.76 8.07 12.96
C ILE A 3 -2.27 8.45 14.35
N ASP A 4 -2.69 9.71 14.49
CA ASP A 4 -3.28 10.18 15.73
C ASP A 4 -4.70 9.60 15.82
N PHE A 5 -4.80 8.45 16.49
CA PHE A 5 -6.07 7.76 16.69
C PHE A 5 -7.09 8.66 17.40
N TYR A 6 -6.63 9.55 18.29
CA TYR A 6 -7.51 10.49 18.99
C TYR A 6 -8.07 11.53 18.03
N LYS A 7 -7.26 12.03 17.09
CA LYS A 7 -7.73 12.94 16.04
C LYS A 7 -8.84 12.33 15.19
N ILE A 8 -8.68 11.09 14.71
CA ILE A 8 -9.74 10.40 13.95
C ILE A 8 -11.01 10.23 14.80
N TRP A 9 -10.85 9.89 16.08
CA TRP A 9 -11.97 9.81 17.02
C TRP A 9 -12.72 11.14 17.14
N VAL A 10 -12.02 12.27 17.30
CA VAL A 10 -12.63 13.62 17.36
C VAL A 10 -13.37 13.95 16.07
N LEU A 11 -12.78 13.65 14.91
CA LEU A 11 -13.38 13.92 13.61
C LEU A 11 -14.67 13.11 13.41
N LEU A 12 -14.65 11.80 13.69
CA LEU A 12 -15.84 10.94 13.58
C LEU A 12 -16.93 11.31 14.60
N MET A 13 -16.54 11.76 15.80
CA MET A 13 -17.45 12.32 16.78
C MET A 13 -18.12 13.62 16.31
N ALA A 14 -17.40 14.47 15.58
CA ALA A 14 -17.97 15.67 15.00
C ALA A 14 -18.97 15.33 13.88
N VAL A 15 -18.67 14.32 13.04
CA VAL A 15 -19.59 13.81 12.02
C VAL A 15 -20.88 13.26 12.65
N SER A 16 -20.77 12.44 13.71
CA SER A 16 -21.95 11.81 14.32
C SER A 16 -22.92 12.81 14.94
N LYS A 17 -22.41 13.95 15.38
CA LYS A 17 -23.21 15.06 15.94
C LYS A 17 -23.67 16.07 14.90
N ASP A 18 -23.28 15.90 13.64
CA ASP A 18 -23.51 16.88 12.56
C ASP A 18 -22.92 18.26 12.85
N LEU A 19 -21.79 18.29 13.58
CA LEU A 19 -21.08 19.51 14.00
C LEU A 19 -19.70 19.63 13.35
N ILE A 20 -19.43 18.85 12.30
CA ILE A 20 -18.12 18.85 11.65
C ILE A 20 -17.92 20.13 10.83
N SER A 21 -16.83 20.85 11.10
CA SER A 21 -16.45 22.02 10.31
C SER A 21 -15.87 21.62 8.94
N HIS A 22 -15.82 22.57 8.00
CA HIS A 22 -15.23 22.32 6.68
C HIS A 22 -13.75 21.88 6.77
N THR A 23 -12.97 22.49 7.66
CA THR A 23 -11.56 22.13 7.88
C THR A 23 -11.43 20.72 8.46
N GLN A 24 -12.27 20.37 9.45
CA GLN A 24 -12.29 19.03 10.03
C GLN A 24 -12.70 17.97 9.00
N LEU A 25 -13.70 18.28 8.17
CA LEU A 25 -14.13 17.40 7.09
C LEU A 25 -13.00 17.16 6.09
N THR A 26 -12.33 18.23 5.65
CA THR A 26 -11.19 18.15 4.73
C THR A 26 -10.10 17.25 5.30
N GLU A 27 -9.81 17.40 6.59
CA GLU A 27 -8.84 16.56 7.29
C GLU A 27 -9.25 15.09 7.33
N LEU A 28 -10.54 14.82 7.60
CA LEU A 28 -11.08 13.46 7.62
C LEU A 28 -11.04 12.81 6.23
N VAL A 29 -11.37 13.57 5.17
CA VAL A 29 -11.27 13.12 3.78
C VAL A 29 -9.82 12.79 3.43
N LYS A 30 -8.86 13.68 3.74
CA LYS A 30 -7.43 13.44 3.51
C LYS A 30 -6.94 12.19 4.21
N THR A 31 -7.28 12.04 5.50
CA THR A 31 -6.90 10.85 6.29
C THR A 31 -7.50 9.57 5.70
N SER A 32 -8.76 9.64 5.27
CA SER A 32 -9.45 8.50 4.65
C SER A 32 -8.84 8.13 3.30
N ARG A 33 -8.43 9.13 2.51
CA ARG A 33 -7.77 8.93 1.22
C ARG A 33 -6.47 8.20 1.43
N LEU A 34 -5.64 8.64 2.38
CA LEU A 34 -4.38 7.97 2.69
C LEU A 34 -4.58 6.51 3.08
N ILE A 35 -5.58 6.21 3.94
CA ILE A 35 -5.91 4.83 4.31
C ILE A 35 -6.25 3.99 3.09
N ILE A 36 -7.14 4.48 2.21
CA ILE A 36 -7.55 3.77 0.99
C ILE A 36 -6.40 3.63 0.02
N GLN A 37 -5.67 4.70 -0.24
CA GLN A 37 -4.55 4.74 -1.17
C GLN A 37 -3.48 3.72 -0.75
N SER A 38 -3.11 3.70 0.53
CA SER A 38 -2.20 2.72 1.12
C SER A 38 -2.71 1.27 0.94
N TYR A 39 -4.02 1.05 1.09
CA TYR A 39 -4.66 -0.23 0.82
C TYR A 39 -4.59 -0.62 -0.67
N LEU A 40 -4.89 0.31 -1.58
CA LEU A 40 -4.85 0.09 -3.03
C LEU A 40 -3.44 -0.20 -3.53
N PHE A 41 -2.42 0.44 -2.96
CA PHE A 41 -1.02 0.14 -3.26
C PHE A 41 -0.63 -1.32 -2.97
N ASN A 42 -1.27 -1.94 -1.98
CA ASN A 42 -1.06 -3.36 -1.67
C ASN A 42 -1.76 -4.28 -2.70
N TYR A 43 -2.87 -3.84 -3.32
CA TYR A 43 -3.62 -4.57 -4.36
C TYR A 43 -3.12 -4.27 -5.79
N ARG A 44 -1.80 -4.35 -6.01
CA ARG A 44 -1.14 -3.92 -7.27
C ARG A 44 -1.82 -4.45 -8.54
N SER A 45 -2.04 -5.77 -8.67
CA SER A 45 -2.46 -6.37 -9.94
C SER A 45 -3.85 -5.92 -10.40
N ASP A 46 -4.82 -5.86 -9.49
CA ASP A 46 -6.20 -5.51 -9.84
C ASP A 46 -6.36 -4.01 -10.06
N VAL A 47 -5.69 -3.20 -9.23
CA VAL A 47 -5.69 -1.74 -9.34
C VAL A 47 -5.00 -1.27 -10.62
N LEU A 48 -3.90 -1.92 -11.00
CA LEU A 48 -3.18 -1.59 -12.23
C LEU A 48 -4.01 -1.78 -13.49
N ASN A 49 -4.73 -2.90 -13.57
CA ASN A 49 -5.60 -3.17 -14.69
C ASN A 49 -6.67 -2.08 -14.83
N LEU A 50 -7.21 -1.60 -13.72
CA LEU A 50 -8.21 -0.52 -13.71
C LEU A 50 -7.60 0.84 -14.07
N VAL A 51 -6.49 1.21 -13.45
CA VAL A 51 -5.76 2.48 -13.68
C VAL A 51 -5.32 2.61 -15.13
N SER A 52 -4.70 1.56 -15.68
CA SER A 52 -4.22 1.58 -17.07
C SER A 52 -5.36 1.65 -18.10
N ARG A 53 -6.46 0.91 -17.89
CA ARG A 53 -7.58 0.88 -18.85
C ARG A 53 -8.44 2.13 -18.82
N ASN A 54 -8.62 2.74 -17.65
CA ASN A 54 -9.49 3.90 -17.49
C ASN A 54 -8.73 5.23 -17.55
N GLY A 55 -7.39 5.21 -17.58
CA GLY A 55 -6.57 6.44 -17.58
C GLY A 55 -6.72 7.26 -16.29
N ILE A 56 -7.06 6.62 -15.18
CA ILE A 56 -7.26 7.25 -13.87
C ILE A 56 -6.07 6.96 -12.95
N THR A 57 -5.76 7.86 -12.01
CA THR A 57 -4.71 7.61 -11.03
C THR A 57 -5.22 6.84 -9.81
N VAL A 58 -4.32 6.28 -9.00
CA VAL A 58 -4.70 5.64 -7.71
C VAL A 58 -5.32 6.68 -6.76
N THR A 59 -4.89 7.94 -6.86
CA THR A 59 -5.48 9.06 -6.11
C THR A 59 -6.92 9.31 -6.54
N ASP A 60 -7.19 9.36 -7.85
CA ASP A 60 -8.55 9.53 -8.38
C ASP A 60 -9.45 8.37 -7.95
N LEU A 61 -8.93 7.15 -8.07
CA LEU A 61 -9.63 5.94 -7.62
C LEU A 61 -9.92 5.96 -6.10
N SER A 62 -9.00 6.51 -5.30
CA SER A 62 -9.21 6.70 -3.86
C SER A 62 -10.32 7.71 -3.60
N TYR A 63 -10.35 8.83 -4.32
CA TYR A 63 -11.42 9.81 -4.21
C TYR A 63 -12.77 9.25 -4.69
N ASP A 64 -12.80 8.44 -5.75
CA ASP A 64 -14.01 7.74 -6.21
C ASP A 64 -14.55 6.81 -5.13
N CYS A 65 -13.68 6.07 -4.43
CA CYS A 65 -14.09 5.25 -3.29
C CYS A 65 -14.68 6.10 -2.16
N LEU A 66 -14.16 7.31 -1.94
CA LEU A 66 -14.62 8.21 -0.88
C LEU A 66 -15.86 9.02 -1.23
N ALA A 67 -16.12 9.26 -2.52
CA ALA A 67 -17.24 10.07 -2.98
C ALA A 67 -18.58 9.54 -2.43
N GLU A 68 -18.76 8.22 -2.44
CA GLU A 68 -19.92 7.56 -1.85
C GLU A 68 -19.93 7.74 -0.31
N VAL A 69 -18.81 7.50 0.37
CA VAL A 69 -18.69 7.60 1.85
C VAL A 69 -19.07 8.98 2.37
N PHE A 70 -18.60 10.03 1.71
CA PHE A 70 -18.82 11.42 2.11
C PHE A 70 -20.02 12.08 1.39
N SER A 71 -20.82 11.31 0.67
CA SER A 71 -22.06 11.81 0.10
C SER A 71 -23.05 12.23 1.19
N ARG A 72 -23.81 13.29 0.90
CA ARG A 72 -24.88 13.77 1.76
C ARG A 72 -26.23 13.28 1.23
N ASN A 73 -27.12 12.90 2.14
CA ASN A 73 -28.50 12.58 1.80
C ASN A 73 -29.33 13.88 1.63
N GLY A 74 -30.64 13.73 1.36
CA GLY A 74 -31.57 14.87 1.25
C GLY A 74 -31.72 15.70 2.53
N GLU A 75 -31.28 15.19 3.69
CA GLU A 75 -31.23 15.91 4.96
C GLU A 75 -29.88 16.58 5.21
N ASN A 76 -28.99 16.62 4.22
CA ASN A 76 -27.65 17.19 4.31
C ASN A 76 -26.70 16.46 5.28
N ARG A 77 -26.98 15.19 5.60
CA ARG A 77 -26.20 14.36 6.53
C ARG A 77 -25.33 13.33 5.81
N TYR A 78 -24.17 12.99 6.39
CA TYR A 78 -23.26 11.96 5.89
C TYR A 78 -23.77 10.54 6.18
N TYR A 79 -24.84 10.14 5.50
CA TYR A 79 -25.60 8.93 5.79
C TYR A 79 -24.75 7.66 5.92
N ILE A 80 -23.77 7.45 5.05
CA ILE A 80 -22.96 6.22 5.06
C ILE A 80 -22.02 6.17 6.27
N ILE A 81 -21.34 7.27 6.59
CA ILE A 81 -20.51 7.36 7.79
C ILE A 81 -21.38 7.18 9.04
N THR A 82 -22.52 7.86 9.10
CA THR A 82 -23.47 7.74 10.21
C THR A 82 -23.96 6.29 10.38
N LYS A 83 -24.30 5.61 9.28
CA LYS A 83 -24.70 4.19 9.28
C LYS A 83 -23.57 3.29 9.79
N PHE A 84 -22.33 3.53 9.37
CA PHE A 84 -21.17 2.84 9.92
C PHE A 84 -21.05 3.06 11.43
N LEU A 85 -21.15 4.30 11.90
CA LEU A 85 -21.02 4.61 13.33
C LEU A 85 -22.13 3.97 14.17
N PHE A 86 -23.36 3.88 13.65
CA PHE A 86 -24.46 3.15 14.29
C PHE A 86 -24.30 1.62 14.25
N SER A 87 -23.49 1.09 13.34
CA SER A 87 -23.20 -0.35 13.27
C SER A 87 -22.17 -0.82 14.29
N LEU A 88 -21.57 0.10 15.06
CA LEU A 88 -20.63 -0.24 16.12
C LEU A 88 -21.37 -0.83 17.32
N ASN A 89 -20.79 -1.87 17.94
CA ASN A 89 -21.37 -2.52 19.12
C ASN A 89 -21.41 -1.60 20.36
N LEU A 90 -20.53 -0.60 20.39
CA LEU A 90 -20.44 0.40 21.45
C LEU A 90 -20.67 1.78 20.86
N THR A 91 -21.12 2.73 21.69
CA THR A 91 -21.18 4.12 21.24
C THR A 91 -19.75 4.62 20.94
N ILE A 92 -19.65 5.63 20.09
CA ILE A 92 -18.35 6.22 19.73
C ILE A 92 -17.62 6.74 20.98
N GLN A 93 -18.37 7.26 21.96
CA GLN A 93 -17.86 7.83 23.21
C GLN A 93 -17.21 6.76 24.11
N GLU A 94 -17.76 5.55 24.09
CA GLU A 94 -17.27 4.40 24.87
C GLU A 94 -16.15 3.64 24.14
N THR A 95 -16.03 3.84 22.83
CA THR A 95 -15.05 3.13 22.00
C THR A 95 -13.67 3.77 22.13
N LYS A 96 -12.67 2.98 22.54
CA LYS A 96 -11.27 3.42 22.58
C LYS A 96 -10.81 3.93 21.19
N PRO A 97 -10.06 5.05 21.11
CA PRO A 97 -9.68 5.65 19.82
C PRO A 97 -9.02 4.67 18.83
N ILE A 98 -8.13 3.80 19.30
CA ILE A 98 -7.49 2.78 18.46
C ILE A 98 -8.50 1.79 17.86
N ASN A 99 -9.47 1.34 18.64
CA ASN A 99 -10.48 0.37 18.17
C ASN A 99 -11.42 1.01 17.15
N LEU A 100 -11.79 2.28 17.39
CA LEU A 100 -12.58 3.05 16.43
C LEU A 100 -11.82 3.24 15.12
N TYR A 101 -10.52 3.57 15.19
CA TYR A 101 -9.68 3.67 14.01
C TYR A 101 -9.61 2.35 13.22
N LEU A 102 -9.38 1.21 13.89
CA LEU A 102 -9.32 -0.10 13.24
C LEU A 102 -10.66 -0.48 12.59
N ALA A 103 -11.78 -0.17 13.26
CA ALA A 103 -13.12 -0.36 12.70
C ALA A 103 -13.34 0.54 11.47
N TYR A 104 -12.95 1.81 11.55
CA TYR A 104 -13.06 2.77 10.46
C TYR A 104 -12.20 2.40 9.25
N LYS A 105 -10.94 2.02 9.48
CA LYS A 105 -10.04 1.47 8.45
C LYS A 105 -10.68 0.25 7.77
N SER A 106 -11.21 -0.69 8.55
CA SER A 106 -11.88 -1.88 8.02
C SER A 106 -13.12 -1.53 7.20
N PHE A 107 -13.88 -0.51 7.62
CA PHE A 107 -15.01 0.01 6.88
C PHE A 107 -14.58 0.63 5.54
N LEU A 108 -13.57 1.51 5.52
CA LEU A 108 -13.05 2.12 4.30
C LEU A 108 -12.51 1.06 3.32
N ILE A 109 -11.82 0.04 3.82
CA ILE A 109 -11.36 -1.10 3.02
C ILE A 109 -12.54 -1.86 2.40
N LYS A 110 -13.64 -2.06 3.13
CA LYS A 110 -14.84 -2.71 2.57
C LYS A 110 -15.44 -1.86 1.44
N VAL A 111 -15.49 -0.54 1.60
CA VAL A 111 -15.96 0.37 0.56
C VAL A 111 -15.05 0.32 -0.67
N ALA A 112 -13.74 0.43 -0.48
CA ALA A 112 -12.77 0.34 -1.58
C ALA A 112 -12.91 -0.98 -2.35
N ASN A 113 -13.06 -2.11 -1.66
CA ASN A 113 -13.28 -3.41 -2.31
C ASN A 113 -14.58 -3.47 -3.11
N ALA A 114 -15.67 -2.87 -2.62
CA ALA A 114 -16.93 -2.81 -3.33
C ALA A 114 -16.79 -1.98 -4.61
N GLN A 115 -16.15 -0.81 -4.51
CA GLN A 115 -15.93 0.08 -5.65
C GLN A 115 -14.98 -0.54 -6.69
N LEU A 116 -13.88 -1.17 -6.27
CA LEU A 116 -12.99 -1.94 -7.15
C LEU A 116 -13.74 -3.05 -7.88
N SER A 117 -14.58 -3.81 -7.16
CA SER A 117 -15.37 -4.89 -7.75
C SER A 117 -16.36 -4.36 -8.79
N LYS A 118 -16.98 -3.21 -8.52
CA LYS A 118 -17.90 -2.52 -9.44
C LYS A 118 -17.17 -2.07 -10.71
N LEU A 119 -16.10 -1.28 -10.56
CA LEU A 119 -15.30 -0.78 -11.69
C LEU A 119 -14.71 -1.92 -12.53
N TYR A 120 -14.27 -3.00 -11.88
CA TYR A 120 -13.80 -4.19 -12.58
C TYR A 120 -14.93 -4.86 -13.37
N SER A 121 -16.13 -4.97 -12.81
CA SER A 121 -17.28 -5.53 -13.52
C SER A 121 -17.77 -4.65 -14.68
N GLU A 122 -17.57 -3.34 -14.61
CA GLU A 122 -17.89 -2.39 -15.69
C GLU A 122 -16.84 -2.45 -16.80
N THR A 123 -15.55 -2.50 -16.44
CA THR A 123 -14.42 -2.56 -17.37
C THR A 123 -14.26 -3.94 -18.02
N ASP A 124 -14.62 -5.01 -17.30
CA ASP A 124 -14.43 -6.39 -17.70
C ASP A 124 -15.59 -7.31 -17.21
N PRO A 125 -16.79 -7.19 -17.81
CA PRO A 125 -17.96 -7.96 -17.39
C PRO A 125 -17.75 -9.48 -17.48
N ILE A 126 -17.01 -9.92 -18.50
CA ILE A 126 -16.71 -11.34 -18.72
C ILE A 126 -15.76 -11.85 -17.63
N GLY A 127 -14.67 -11.12 -17.34
CA GLY A 127 -13.76 -11.47 -16.26
C GLY A 127 -14.45 -11.51 -14.90
N ALA A 128 -15.35 -10.56 -14.62
CA ALA A 128 -16.14 -10.55 -13.39
C ALA A 128 -17.10 -11.75 -13.29
N LYS A 129 -17.72 -12.17 -14.40
CA LYS A 129 -18.54 -13.39 -14.46
C LYS A 129 -17.70 -14.64 -14.19
N ILE A 130 -16.53 -14.76 -14.82
CA ILE A 130 -15.60 -15.87 -14.61
C ILE A 130 -15.13 -15.92 -13.15
N LEU A 131 -14.70 -14.79 -12.58
CA LEU A 131 -14.26 -14.69 -11.19
C LEU A 131 -15.36 -15.12 -10.21
N ARG A 132 -16.61 -14.72 -10.46
CA ARG A 132 -17.78 -15.13 -9.66
C ARG A 132 -17.96 -16.65 -9.72
N ASN A 133 -17.96 -17.22 -10.94
CA ASN A 133 -18.09 -18.66 -11.12
C ASN A 133 -16.97 -19.43 -10.42
N ILE A 134 -15.72 -18.96 -10.50
CA ILE A 134 -14.58 -19.54 -9.78
C ILE A 134 -14.85 -19.53 -8.28
N LYS A 135 -15.25 -18.38 -7.71
CA LYS A 135 -15.54 -18.25 -6.28
C LYS A 135 -16.67 -19.19 -5.83
N ASP A 136 -17.71 -19.35 -6.63
CA ASP A 136 -18.85 -20.21 -6.30
C ASP A 136 -18.48 -21.69 -6.37
N VAL A 137 -17.73 -22.13 -7.38
CA VAL A 137 -17.25 -23.52 -7.48
C VAL A 137 -16.25 -23.83 -6.36
N VAL A 138 -15.30 -22.93 -6.08
CA VAL A 138 -14.27 -23.16 -5.06
C VAL A 138 -14.85 -23.23 -3.64
N ARG A 139 -15.93 -22.50 -3.34
CA ARG A 139 -16.64 -22.63 -2.05
C ARG A 139 -17.15 -24.04 -1.78
N GLN A 140 -17.48 -24.79 -2.84
CA GLN A 140 -18.03 -26.15 -2.75
C GLN A 140 -16.95 -27.22 -3.01
N SER A 141 -15.77 -26.83 -3.47
CA SER A 141 -14.69 -27.74 -3.84
C SER A 141 -13.79 -28.08 -2.66
N ASP A 142 -13.34 -29.33 -2.62
CA ASP A 142 -12.30 -29.88 -1.76
C ASP A 142 -10.87 -29.68 -2.30
N LYS A 143 -10.72 -29.23 -3.55
CA LYS A 143 -9.41 -29.07 -4.23
C LYS A 143 -8.72 -27.74 -3.96
N PHE A 144 -9.47 -26.65 -3.87
CA PHE A 144 -8.94 -25.31 -3.70
C PHE A 144 -9.53 -24.60 -2.48
N CYS A 145 -8.77 -23.66 -1.94
CA CYS A 145 -9.27 -22.58 -1.10
C CYS A 145 -8.83 -21.23 -1.65
N ILE A 146 -9.58 -20.17 -1.34
CA ILE A 146 -9.17 -18.80 -1.66
C ILE A 146 -8.49 -18.21 -0.44
N THR A 147 -7.22 -17.88 -0.58
CA THR A 147 -6.43 -17.20 0.43
C THR A 147 -6.28 -15.72 0.06
N LYS A 148 -6.05 -14.88 1.08
CA LYS A 148 -5.72 -13.46 0.90
C LYS A 148 -4.28 -13.27 1.37
N GLU A 149 -3.44 -12.77 0.49
CA GLU A 149 -2.07 -12.35 0.80
C GLU A 149 -1.95 -10.83 0.58
N LEU A 150 -0.79 -10.26 0.94
CA LEU A 150 -0.53 -8.83 0.78
C LEU A 150 -0.75 -8.34 -0.66
N ARG A 151 -0.46 -9.20 -1.65
CA ARG A 151 -0.49 -8.87 -3.08
C ARG A 151 -1.82 -9.16 -3.77
N GLY A 152 -2.82 -9.67 -3.04
CA GLY A 152 -4.15 -9.95 -3.61
C GLY A 152 -4.75 -11.28 -3.17
N GLN A 153 -5.65 -11.80 -4.00
CA GLN A 153 -6.35 -13.06 -3.75
C GLN A 153 -5.75 -14.19 -4.59
N PHE A 154 -5.57 -15.35 -3.96
CA PHE A 154 -4.94 -16.50 -4.58
C PHE A 154 -5.80 -17.74 -4.46
N LEU A 155 -5.75 -18.61 -5.46
CA LEU A 155 -6.20 -20.00 -5.38
C LEU A 155 -5.05 -20.83 -4.86
N THR A 156 -5.26 -21.45 -3.70
CA THR A 156 -4.29 -22.34 -3.05
C THR A 156 -4.85 -23.76 -3.08
N VAL A 157 -4.02 -24.71 -3.54
CA VAL A 157 -4.39 -26.13 -3.50
C VAL A 157 -4.50 -26.60 -2.05
N LYS A 158 -5.64 -27.21 -1.69
CA LYS A 158 -5.89 -27.76 -0.35
C LYS A 158 -4.97 -28.96 -0.08
N GLU A 159 -4.74 -29.24 1.21
CA GLU A 159 -4.00 -30.42 1.70
C GLU A 159 -2.52 -30.52 1.25
N CYS A 160 -1.98 -29.49 0.60
CA CYS A 160 -0.57 -29.41 0.24
C CYS A 160 0.26 -28.81 1.39
N TYR A 161 0.44 -29.58 2.46
CA TYR A 161 1.43 -29.27 3.49
C TYR A 161 2.79 -29.82 3.04
N GLY A 162 3.73 -28.98 2.61
CA GLY A 162 5.12 -29.45 2.47
C GLY A 162 6.03 -28.80 1.44
N ILE A 163 5.57 -27.95 0.55
CA ILE A 163 6.47 -27.27 -0.41
C ILE A 163 6.24 -25.77 -0.35
N THR A 164 6.90 -25.12 0.61
CA THR A 164 7.13 -23.66 0.60
C THR A 164 8.35 -23.37 -0.29
N SER A 165 8.32 -23.82 -1.56
CA SER A 165 9.16 -23.19 -2.57
C SER A 165 8.84 -21.70 -2.54
N SER A 166 9.84 -20.81 -2.49
CA SER A 166 9.57 -19.37 -2.50
C SER A 166 9.17 -18.84 -3.88
N VAL A 167 9.23 -19.69 -4.91
CA VAL A 167 9.08 -19.29 -6.31
C VAL A 167 7.68 -19.62 -6.80
N GLU A 168 7.01 -18.62 -7.38
CA GLU A 168 5.69 -18.77 -8.02
C GLU A 168 5.77 -19.64 -9.28
N PHE A 169 4.68 -20.32 -9.62
CA PHE A 169 4.61 -21.11 -10.85
C PHE A 169 4.64 -20.15 -12.06
N PRO A 170 5.60 -20.26 -12.99
CA PRO A 170 5.71 -19.34 -14.12
C PRO A 170 4.46 -19.37 -15.00
N PHE A 171 3.84 -18.22 -15.22
CA PHE A 171 2.55 -18.15 -15.93
C PHE A 171 2.64 -18.64 -17.39
N ASP A 172 3.75 -18.38 -18.08
CA ASP A 172 3.96 -18.87 -19.46
C ASP A 172 4.00 -20.39 -19.52
N ARG A 173 4.68 -21.03 -18.54
CA ARG A 173 4.70 -22.48 -18.40
C ARG A 173 3.30 -23.01 -18.12
N LEU A 174 2.53 -22.32 -17.28
CA LEU A 174 1.16 -22.72 -16.98
C LEU A 174 0.29 -22.66 -18.24
N LEU A 175 0.40 -21.61 -19.05
CA LEU A 175 -0.35 -21.47 -20.30
C LEU A 175 -0.06 -22.65 -21.25
N LEU A 176 1.21 -23.06 -21.35
CA LEU A 176 1.62 -24.21 -22.16
C LEU A 176 1.02 -25.52 -21.62
N GLU A 177 1.15 -25.80 -20.32
CA GLU A 177 0.64 -27.04 -19.71
C GLU A 177 -0.90 -27.12 -19.68
N PHE A 178 -1.56 -25.95 -19.64
CA PHE A 178 -3.00 -25.83 -19.65
C PHE A 178 -3.59 -26.02 -21.06
N SER A 179 -2.81 -25.80 -22.12
CA SER A 179 -3.23 -25.94 -23.53
C SER A 179 -3.46 -27.41 -23.91
N SER A 180 -4.71 -27.87 -23.77
CA SER A 180 -5.15 -29.18 -24.30
C SER A 180 -6.42 -29.00 -25.13
N PRO A 181 -6.51 -29.60 -26.34
CA PRO A 181 -7.65 -29.43 -27.24
C PRO A 181 -8.95 -30.04 -26.71
N ASP A 182 -8.88 -30.96 -25.75
CA ASP A 182 -10.04 -31.73 -25.27
C ASP A 182 -10.69 -31.18 -23.99
N ILE A 183 -10.34 -29.96 -23.58
CA ILE A 183 -10.85 -29.40 -22.31
C ILE A 183 -12.27 -28.85 -22.51
N GLU A 184 -13.21 -29.36 -21.73
CA GLU A 184 -14.53 -28.76 -21.60
C GLU A 184 -14.45 -27.32 -21.08
N THR A 185 -15.13 -26.41 -21.77
CA THR A 185 -15.09 -24.96 -21.49
C THR A 185 -15.97 -24.56 -20.31
N ASN A 186 -16.11 -25.39 -19.27
CA ASN A 186 -16.85 -25.03 -18.06
C ASN A 186 -15.90 -24.80 -16.88
N THR A 187 -16.29 -23.93 -15.95
CA THR A 187 -15.44 -23.49 -14.83
C THR A 187 -14.92 -24.65 -13.98
N ASN A 188 -15.72 -25.71 -13.78
CA ASN A 188 -15.33 -26.85 -12.96
C ASN A 188 -14.24 -27.69 -13.66
N SER A 189 -14.44 -28.00 -14.94
CA SER A 189 -13.45 -28.73 -15.76
C SER A 189 -12.13 -27.96 -15.88
N LEU A 190 -12.21 -26.64 -16.08
CA LEU A 190 -11.02 -25.77 -16.10
C LEU A 190 -10.29 -25.72 -14.73
N LEU A 191 -11.03 -25.65 -13.61
CA LEU A 191 -10.43 -25.70 -12.27
C LEU A 191 -9.82 -27.08 -11.98
N ASN A 192 -10.46 -28.18 -12.41
CA ASN A 192 -9.91 -29.52 -12.25
C ASN A 192 -8.57 -29.67 -12.98
N ARG A 193 -8.50 -29.15 -14.22
CA ARG A 193 -7.25 -29.12 -14.98
C ARG A 193 -6.18 -28.27 -14.28
N LEU A 194 -6.55 -27.10 -13.79
CA LEU A 194 -5.64 -26.22 -13.05
C LEU A 194 -5.09 -26.93 -11.79
N HIS A 195 -5.96 -27.64 -11.08
CA HIS A 195 -5.58 -28.42 -9.92
C HIS A 195 -4.57 -29.51 -10.28
N GLU A 196 -4.81 -30.30 -11.32
CA GLU A 196 -3.89 -31.36 -11.76
C GLU A 196 -2.49 -30.80 -12.05
N ILE A 197 -2.41 -29.68 -12.76
CA ILE A 197 -1.12 -29.03 -13.07
C ILE A 197 -0.42 -28.58 -11.78
N LEU A 198 -1.12 -27.83 -10.94
CA LEU A 198 -0.54 -27.29 -9.70
C LEU A 198 -0.24 -28.37 -8.66
N PHE A 199 -0.97 -29.49 -8.66
CA PHE A 199 -0.78 -30.59 -7.72
C PHE A 199 0.37 -31.50 -8.11
N ASN A 200 0.53 -31.81 -9.41
CA ASN A 200 1.53 -32.75 -9.91
C ASN A 200 2.95 -32.16 -10.00
N GLN A 201 3.09 -30.84 -9.89
CA GLN A 201 4.37 -30.15 -9.87
C GLN A 201 4.95 -30.07 -8.44
N ASN A 202 6.28 -30.12 -8.33
CA ASN A 202 7.02 -30.10 -7.05
C ASN A 202 8.05 -28.94 -6.96
N GLU A 203 8.23 -28.16 -8.02
CA GLU A 203 9.29 -27.14 -8.14
C GLU A 203 8.83 -25.77 -7.60
N TYR A 204 7.54 -25.46 -7.75
CA TYR A 204 6.96 -24.14 -7.51
C TYR A 204 5.89 -24.18 -6.42
N ARG A 205 5.44 -22.99 -6.00
CA ARG A 205 4.25 -22.85 -5.16
C ARG A 205 3.02 -23.39 -5.88
N ARG A 206 2.21 -24.17 -5.15
CA ARG A 206 0.90 -24.68 -5.60
C ARG A 206 -0.19 -23.62 -5.43
N VAL A 207 0.10 -22.41 -5.90
CA VAL A 207 -0.70 -21.20 -5.71
C VAL A 207 -0.67 -20.39 -6.99
N ILE A 208 -1.82 -19.82 -7.36
CA ILE A 208 -1.96 -18.92 -8.50
C ILE A 208 -2.88 -17.74 -8.14
N SER A 209 -2.58 -16.55 -8.65
CA SER A 209 -3.46 -15.41 -8.43
C SER A 209 -4.83 -15.61 -9.10
N LEU A 210 -5.90 -15.11 -8.48
CA LEU A 210 -7.23 -15.16 -9.09
C LEU A 210 -7.27 -14.39 -10.42
N THR A 211 -6.53 -13.29 -10.53
CA THR A 211 -6.44 -12.48 -11.76
C THR A 211 -5.85 -13.29 -12.92
N GLN A 212 -4.75 -14.01 -12.70
CA GLN A 212 -4.15 -14.91 -13.70
C GLN A 212 -5.09 -16.06 -14.07
N THR A 213 -5.82 -16.61 -13.09
CA THR A 213 -6.80 -17.68 -13.35
C THR A 213 -7.94 -17.18 -14.24
N VAL A 214 -8.45 -15.97 -13.99
CA VAL A 214 -9.46 -15.33 -14.84
C VAL A 214 -8.92 -15.12 -16.25
N GLN A 215 -7.69 -14.60 -16.40
CA GLN A 215 -7.04 -14.43 -17.70
C GLN A 215 -6.88 -15.75 -18.46
N LEU A 216 -6.45 -16.79 -17.77
CA LEU A 216 -6.33 -18.13 -18.31
C LEU A 216 -7.68 -18.64 -18.81
N PHE A 217 -8.74 -18.51 -18.01
CA PHE A 217 -10.06 -19.03 -18.34
C PHE A 217 -10.73 -18.25 -19.48
N LYS A 218 -10.48 -16.95 -19.60
CA LYS A 218 -10.99 -16.15 -20.73
C LYS A 218 -10.61 -16.73 -22.09
N LYS A 219 -9.39 -17.25 -22.23
CA LYS A 219 -8.91 -17.88 -23.46
C LYS A 219 -9.79 -19.08 -23.88
N TYR A 220 -10.38 -19.79 -22.92
CA TYR A 220 -11.24 -20.96 -23.18
C TYR A 220 -12.71 -20.62 -23.34
N PHE A 221 -13.15 -19.48 -22.81
CA PHE A 221 -14.53 -19.02 -22.99
C PHE A 221 -14.76 -18.28 -24.32
N ASN A 222 -13.79 -18.28 -25.24
CA ASN A 222 -13.79 -17.49 -26.48
C ASN A 222 -14.15 -16.02 -26.26
N ALA A 223 -13.85 -15.50 -25.07
CA ALA A 223 -13.88 -14.08 -24.84
C ALA A 223 -12.68 -13.53 -25.59
N GLU A 224 -12.91 -12.64 -26.57
CA GLU A 224 -11.84 -11.97 -27.32
C GLU A 224 -10.70 -11.63 -26.35
N GLU A 225 -9.46 -11.88 -26.77
CA GLU A 225 -8.28 -11.36 -26.07
C GLU A 225 -8.43 -9.84 -26.07
N ILE A 226 -9.11 -9.30 -25.06
CA ILE A 226 -9.02 -7.90 -24.71
C ILE A 226 -7.56 -7.79 -24.31
N SER A 227 -6.75 -7.36 -25.28
CA SER A 227 -5.31 -7.25 -25.22
C SER A 227 -4.93 -7.05 -23.76
N SER A 228 -4.33 -8.07 -23.16
CA SER A 228 -3.43 -7.79 -22.06
C SER A 228 -2.39 -6.88 -22.69
N THR A 229 -2.66 -5.57 -22.71
CA THR A 229 -1.59 -4.58 -22.65
C THR A 229 -0.74 -5.13 -21.54
N GLU A 230 0.39 -5.74 -21.92
CA GLU A 230 1.42 -6.13 -20.99
C GLU A 230 1.61 -4.88 -20.14
N ILE A 231 1.11 -4.94 -18.90
CA ILE A 231 1.22 -3.81 -17.99
C ILE A 231 2.70 -3.79 -17.69
N ASN A 232 3.43 -3.01 -18.50
CA ASN A 232 4.84 -2.83 -18.37
C ASN A 232 5.03 -2.33 -16.94
N GLU A 233 5.81 -3.04 -16.12
CA GLU A 233 6.08 -2.60 -14.74
C GLU A 233 6.67 -1.17 -14.74
N ASN A 234 7.27 -0.73 -15.85
CA ASN A 234 7.68 0.66 -16.06
C ASN A 234 6.51 1.65 -16.17
N TYR A 235 5.34 1.25 -16.66
CA TYR A 235 4.11 2.04 -16.63
C TYR A 235 3.62 2.25 -15.19
N PHE A 236 3.76 1.21 -14.34
CA PHE A 236 3.54 1.34 -12.89
C PHE A 236 4.46 2.39 -12.30
N ALA A 237 5.76 2.25 -12.52
CA ALA A 237 6.76 3.13 -11.94
C ALA A 237 6.63 4.58 -12.44
N THR A 238 6.06 4.83 -13.62
CA THR A 238 5.90 6.18 -14.18
C THR A 238 4.57 6.82 -13.81
N HIS A 239 3.44 6.09 -13.80
CA HIS A 239 2.11 6.68 -13.56
C HIS A 239 1.65 6.60 -12.11
N ILE A 240 2.25 5.72 -11.32
CA ILE A 240 1.97 5.62 -9.88
C ILE A 240 3.04 6.36 -9.07
N ASN A 241 4.32 6.40 -9.49
CA ASN A 241 5.30 7.27 -8.82
C ASN A 241 5.21 8.74 -9.26
N SER A 242 4.56 9.08 -10.39
CA SER A 242 4.23 10.48 -10.67
C SER A 242 3.23 11.07 -9.67
N ASN A 243 2.49 10.19 -8.97
CA ASN A 243 1.67 10.49 -7.79
C ASN A 243 2.16 9.69 -6.57
N GLY A 244 3.48 9.64 -6.37
CA GLY A 244 4.05 9.42 -5.03
C GLY A 244 3.52 10.48 -4.06
N PHE A 245 3.89 10.37 -2.78
CA PHE A 245 3.62 11.40 -1.76
C PHE A 245 3.61 12.80 -2.39
N GLU A 246 2.53 13.57 -2.22
CA GLU A 246 2.50 14.95 -2.69
C GLU A 246 3.73 15.68 -2.14
N ASP A 247 4.28 16.69 -2.83
CA ASP A 247 5.49 17.41 -2.37
C ASP A 247 5.36 17.85 -0.90
N TYR A 248 4.15 18.21 -0.49
CA TYR A 248 3.82 18.53 0.89
C TYR A 248 3.94 17.34 1.86
N GLU A 249 3.55 16.15 1.46
CA GLU A 249 3.67 14.91 2.26
C GLU A 249 5.13 14.47 2.36
N ILE A 250 5.89 14.57 1.26
CA ILE A 250 7.35 14.39 1.24
C ILE A 250 8.00 15.37 2.23
N ASP A 251 7.67 16.65 2.14
CA ASP A 251 8.19 17.69 3.03
C ASP A 251 7.83 17.42 4.49
N GLN A 252 6.63 16.91 4.77
CA GLN A 252 6.25 16.53 6.12
C GLN A 252 7.06 15.36 6.67
N ILE A 253 7.29 14.31 5.88
CA ILE A 253 8.13 13.18 6.30
C ILE A 253 9.55 13.67 6.55
N ARG A 254 10.09 14.49 5.64
CA ARG A 254 11.39 15.14 5.80
C ARG A 254 11.48 15.88 7.12
N GLN A 255 10.54 16.78 7.40
CA GLN A 255 10.51 17.55 8.65
C GLN A 255 10.44 16.65 9.90
N LYS A 256 9.70 15.55 9.86
CA LYS A 256 9.62 14.59 10.99
C LYS A 256 10.97 13.93 11.25
N VAL A 257 11.64 13.42 10.20
CA VAL A 257 12.96 12.81 10.32
C VAL A 257 13.99 13.83 10.80
N GLU A 258 14.00 15.04 10.22
CA GLU A 258 14.89 16.13 10.65
C GLU A 258 14.70 16.50 12.11
N ASN A 259 13.45 16.66 12.57
CA ASN A 259 13.15 17.00 13.96
C ASN A 259 13.57 15.88 14.92
N TYR A 260 13.39 14.62 14.53
CA TYR A 260 13.87 13.48 15.31
C TYR A 260 15.39 13.49 15.44
N ILE A 261 16.12 13.66 14.33
CA ILE A 261 17.58 13.74 14.33
C ILE A 261 18.08 14.92 15.15
N LYS A 262 17.46 16.10 14.99
CA LYS A 262 17.78 17.29 15.79
C LYS A 262 17.64 17.03 17.28
N LYS A 263 16.54 16.38 17.69
CA LYS A 263 16.31 16.00 19.10
C LYS A 263 17.36 15.00 19.58
N LYS A 264 17.73 14.03 18.74
CA LYS A 264 18.77 13.04 19.06
C LYS A 264 20.15 13.67 19.23
N ILE A 265 20.55 14.57 18.34
CA ILE A 265 21.80 15.33 18.46
C ILE A 265 21.83 16.12 19.78
N LEU A 266 20.73 16.82 20.08
CA LEU A 266 20.61 17.63 21.29
C LEU A 266 20.77 16.78 22.56
N LEU A 267 19.99 15.70 22.68
CA LEU A 267 19.91 14.91 23.91
C LEU A 267 21.09 13.95 24.10
N ASP A 268 21.57 13.31 23.02
CA ASP A 268 22.56 12.24 23.12
C ASP A 268 24.01 12.69 22.94
N TYR A 269 24.21 13.90 22.38
CA TYR A 269 25.54 14.43 22.12
C TYR A 269 25.78 15.78 22.78
N PHE A 270 24.90 16.77 22.57
CA PHE A 270 25.14 18.13 23.08
C PHE A 270 24.95 18.23 24.60
N VAL A 271 23.80 17.79 25.14
CA VAL A 271 23.51 17.82 26.59
C VAL A 271 24.50 16.96 27.39
N LYS A 272 25.05 15.93 26.76
CA LYS A 272 26.08 15.05 27.34
C LYS A 272 27.50 15.56 27.10
N GLU A 273 27.67 16.79 26.61
CA GLU A 273 28.94 17.47 26.34
C GLU A 273 29.90 16.69 25.42
N LYS A 274 29.39 15.78 24.58
CA LYS A 274 30.19 14.97 23.64
C LYS A 274 30.56 15.73 22.37
N VAL A 275 29.87 16.84 22.12
CA VAL A 275 30.09 17.76 21.00
C VAL A 275 29.77 19.18 21.46
N THR A 276 30.46 20.17 20.92
CA THR A 276 30.15 21.58 21.14
C THR A 276 28.84 21.97 20.44
N LYS A 277 28.26 23.12 20.80
CA LYS A 277 27.06 23.65 20.12
C LYS A 277 27.28 23.80 18.61
N LYS A 278 28.44 24.32 18.22
CA LYS A 278 28.82 24.52 16.82
C LYS A 278 28.94 23.20 16.08
N GLU A 279 29.59 22.20 16.68
CA GLU A 279 29.68 20.85 16.12
C GLU A 279 28.30 20.19 15.98
N ALA A 280 27.44 20.28 17.00
CA ALA A 280 26.08 19.75 16.94
C ALA A 280 25.28 20.34 15.77
N GLU A 281 25.38 21.66 15.57
CA GLU A 281 24.74 22.36 14.46
C GLU A 281 25.30 21.91 13.11
N SER A 282 26.63 21.82 12.97
CA SER A 282 27.24 21.32 11.74
C SER A 282 26.85 19.88 11.41
N ILE A 283 26.80 18.99 12.42
CA ILE A 283 26.35 17.60 12.25
C ILE A 283 24.90 17.57 11.76
N TYR A 284 24.02 18.38 12.36
CA TYR A 284 22.61 18.46 11.96
C TYR A 284 22.46 18.93 10.51
N LEU A 285 23.17 19.99 10.11
CA LEU A 285 23.11 20.51 8.74
C LEU A 285 23.62 19.48 7.72
N ALA A 286 24.72 18.79 8.02
CA ALA A 286 25.23 17.74 7.16
C ALA A 286 24.22 16.60 6.95
N ILE A 287 23.55 16.16 8.03
CA ILE A 287 22.53 15.11 7.92
C ILE A 287 21.28 15.61 7.21
N ARG A 288 20.87 16.87 7.43
CA ARG A 288 19.74 17.49 6.74
C ARG A 288 19.94 17.52 5.23
N ASP A 289 21.15 17.84 4.78
CA ASP A 289 21.49 17.86 3.35
C ASP A 289 21.48 16.43 2.77
N ILE A 290 22.01 15.45 3.49
CA ILE A 290 21.91 14.03 3.12
C ILE A 290 20.45 13.58 2.99
N ILE A 291 19.61 13.94 3.96
CA ILE A 291 18.18 13.63 3.94
C ILE A 291 17.52 14.29 2.72
N SER A 292 17.82 15.56 2.45
CA SER A 292 17.28 16.28 1.29
C SER A 292 17.63 15.58 -0.01
N ASP A 293 18.87 15.15 -0.17
CA ASP A 293 19.33 14.42 -1.35
C ASP A 293 18.62 13.06 -1.51
N TRP A 294 18.27 12.38 -0.42
CA TRP A 294 17.44 11.16 -0.49
C TRP A 294 16.03 11.44 -1.01
N PHE A 295 15.43 12.57 -0.63
CA PHE A 295 14.08 12.93 -1.06
C PHE A 295 14.03 13.41 -2.52
N TYR A 296 15.04 14.15 -2.97
CA TYR A 296 15.09 14.66 -4.34
C TYR A 296 15.75 13.70 -5.34
N GLY A 297 16.31 12.59 -4.86
CA GLY A 297 16.97 11.59 -5.71
C GLY A 297 18.25 12.10 -6.38
N VAL A 298 18.83 13.19 -5.88
CA VAL A 298 20.05 13.80 -6.40
C VAL A 298 21.12 13.71 -5.32
N ALA A 299 22.10 12.83 -5.50
CA ALA A 299 23.27 12.82 -4.63
C ALA A 299 24.19 13.98 -5.06
N THR A 300 24.28 15.02 -4.24
CA THR A 300 25.13 16.18 -4.52
C THR A 300 26.58 15.98 -4.11
N LYS A 301 26.88 14.92 -3.32
CA LYS A 301 28.23 14.58 -2.85
C LYS A 301 28.48 13.07 -2.84
N ASP A 302 29.76 12.70 -2.91
CA ASP A 302 30.20 11.30 -3.01
C ASP A 302 30.30 10.58 -1.66
N SER A 303 30.47 11.31 -0.55
CA SER A 303 30.63 10.71 0.78
C SER A 303 30.01 11.53 1.91
N ILE A 304 29.71 10.86 3.04
CA ILE A 304 29.22 11.50 4.28
C ILE A 304 30.22 12.57 4.79
N TYR A 305 31.52 12.34 4.57
CA TYR A 305 32.55 13.32 4.91
C TYR A 305 32.38 14.63 4.14
N ASP A 306 32.01 14.57 2.87
CA ASP A 306 31.86 15.74 2.01
C ASP A 306 30.67 16.62 2.43
N TYR A 307 29.58 16.01 2.90
CA TYR A 307 28.48 16.74 3.54
C TYR A 307 28.92 17.38 4.84
N PHE A 308 29.70 16.67 5.66
CA PHE A 308 30.17 17.19 6.95
C PHE A 308 31.09 18.40 6.80
N ILE A 309 32.08 18.35 5.89
CA ILE A 309 33.04 19.43 5.72
C ILE A 309 32.44 20.72 5.16
N THR A 310 31.31 20.60 4.46
CA THR A 310 30.55 21.77 3.97
C THR A 310 30.11 22.66 5.13
N HIS A 311 29.88 22.08 6.31
CA HIS A 311 29.39 22.78 7.50
C HIS A 311 30.39 22.83 8.66
N HIS A 312 31.50 22.07 8.59
CA HIS A 312 32.50 22.00 9.64
C HIS A 312 33.92 21.83 9.08
N HIS A 313 34.82 22.75 9.38
CA HIS A 313 36.20 22.67 8.92
C HIS A 313 36.98 21.69 9.80
N ALA A 314 37.00 20.42 9.39
CA ALA A 314 37.82 19.38 10.00
C ALA A 314 38.62 18.63 8.92
N GLU A 315 39.87 18.33 9.25
CA GLU A 315 40.69 17.46 8.43
C GLU A 315 40.12 16.03 8.42
N LYS A 316 40.37 15.28 7.35
CA LYS A 316 39.84 13.92 7.18
C LYS A 316 40.23 12.99 8.34
N VAL A 317 41.44 13.16 8.88
CA VAL A 317 41.95 12.38 10.02
C VAL A 317 41.13 12.66 11.29
N GLU A 318 40.83 13.92 11.54
CA GLU A 318 40.00 14.34 12.68
C GLU A 318 38.57 13.84 12.54
N TYR A 319 37.98 13.93 11.33
CA TYR A 319 36.67 13.36 11.04
C TYR A 319 36.60 11.88 11.38
N VAL A 320 37.56 11.09 10.88
CA VAL A 320 37.60 9.65 11.12
C VAL A 320 37.70 9.33 12.61
N LYS A 321 38.53 10.07 13.36
CA LYS A 321 38.77 9.82 14.77
C LYS A 321 37.61 10.24 15.68
N THR A 322 36.99 11.38 15.38
CA THR A 322 36.11 12.07 16.34
C THR A 322 34.63 12.03 15.93
N TYR A 323 34.34 12.12 14.64
CA TYR A 323 32.98 12.41 14.15
C TYR A 323 32.34 11.24 13.38
N LYS A 324 33.12 10.48 12.62
CA LYS A 324 32.63 9.44 11.69
C LYS A 324 31.59 8.52 12.33
N THR A 325 31.91 7.88 13.45
CA THR A 325 31.00 6.95 14.12
C THR A 325 29.69 7.62 14.55
N LYS A 326 29.74 8.88 14.96
CA LYS A 326 28.55 9.64 15.39
C LYS A 326 27.66 9.98 14.20
N VAL A 327 28.26 10.49 13.12
CA VAL A 327 27.55 10.92 11.91
C VAL A 327 26.96 9.71 11.19
N GLU A 328 27.73 8.64 10.99
CA GLU A 328 27.24 7.40 10.35
C GLU A 328 26.08 6.77 11.14
N TYR A 329 26.17 6.78 12.47
CA TYR A 329 25.07 6.31 13.32
C TYR A 329 23.81 7.16 13.16
N LEU A 330 23.93 8.48 13.13
CA LEU A 330 22.78 9.37 12.93
C LEU A 330 22.18 9.24 11.53
N VAL A 331 23.01 9.04 10.49
CA VAL A 331 22.57 8.73 9.12
C VAL A 331 21.79 7.41 9.11
N LYS A 332 22.29 6.37 9.79
CA LYS A 332 21.57 5.10 9.94
C LYS A 332 20.21 5.30 10.61
N LEU A 333 20.16 6.02 11.73
CA LEU A 333 18.90 6.35 12.41
C LEU A 333 17.94 7.13 11.52
N ALA A 334 18.45 8.07 10.72
CA ALA A 334 17.64 8.84 9.79
C ALA A 334 16.99 7.93 8.74
N ARG A 335 17.74 6.94 8.22
CA ARG A 335 17.19 5.93 7.29
C ARG A 335 16.14 5.05 7.94
N GLU A 336 16.37 4.60 9.17
CA GLU A 336 15.42 3.76 9.90
C GLU A 336 14.11 4.51 10.16
N GLU A 337 14.18 5.76 10.62
CA GLU A 337 12.99 6.59 10.83
C GLU A 337 12.31 6.98 9.52
N PHE A 338 13.08 7.27 8.47
CA PHE A 338 12.53 7.52 7.14
C PHE A 338 11.75 6.31 6.63
N ALA A 339 12.33 5.11 6.68
CA ALA A 339 11.65 3.87 6.30
C ALA A 339 10.41 3.62 7.15
N LYS A 340 10.48 3.88 8.47
CA LYS A 340 9.33 3.77 9.37
C LYS A 340 8.21 4.73 8.99
N TYR A 341 8.49 6.00 8.74
CA TYR A 341 7.44 6.97 8.36
C TYR A 341 6.86 6.69 6.97
N LEU A 342 7.68 6.20 6.04
CA LEU A 342 7.22 5.67 4.75
C LEU A 342 6.23 4.52 4.94
N LEU A 343 6.58 3.55 5.80
CA LEU A 343 5.75 2.38 6.10
C LEU A 343 4.52 2.69 6.98
N GLU A 344 4.50 3.82 7.69
CA GLU A 344 3.31 4.28 8.44
C GLU A 344 2.30 5.00 7.55
N GLU A 345 2.74 5.53 6.42
CA GLU A 345 1.90 6.25 5.45
C GLU A 345 1.50 5.36 4.24
N ILE A 346 2.15 4.21 4.07
CA ILE A 346 1.78 3.07 3.21
C ILE A 346 1.05 2.00 4.05
#